data_AF-A0A397SC71-F1
#
_entry.id   AF-A0A397SC71-F1
#
_cell.length_a   1.000
_cell.length_b   1.000
_cell.length_c   1.000
_cell.angle_alpha   90.00
_cell.angle_beta   90.00
_cell.angle_gamma   90.00
#
_symmetry.space_group_name_H-M   'P 1'
#
loop_
_entity.id
_entity.type
_entity.pdbx_description
1 polymer ?
#
loop_
_entity_poly.entity_id
_entity_poly.type
_entity_poly.pdbx_seq_one_letter_code
_entity_poly.pdbx_strand_id
1 'polypeptide(L)'
;LSNFVIDHNISPDQIDECIDIAYKNYRNRDTKYSSERTGSIEFKNAFSYPDSEKPIIKFLGLWDTVGAYGLPSYEIGKGFEYLQFYNQNVLKIVNFAFQALAIHERMSFFEPCHIYQSSSKTTIIKETWFPGVHMEIGGGSFLNFGGNERISKATILWMIENIEQVRGLSMKDTIEKYRTHFSPDSGPSWNIKNLMFDHSNSLFPKLVLRDRDIPLDLDPSKKFLRKDLLYRDGNWMTPFGSRMHLATQYHSNTYEKLRQNIKTEGIRLYNNIRYVDEH
;
A
#
# COMPACT_ATOMS: atom_id res chain seq x y z
N LEU A 1 -16.63 -36.96 -2.54
CA LEU A 1 -15.40 -36.55 -3.25
C LEU A 1 -15.76 -36.41 -4.72
N SER A 2 -16.32 -35.26 -5.10
CA SER A 2 -16.64 -34.94 -6.50
C SER A 2 -15.38 -34.40 -7.17
N ASN A 3 -14.86 -35.14 -8.13
CA ASN A 3 -13.77 -34.72 -8.99
C ASN A 3 -14.25 -33.55 -9.87
N PHE A 4 -14.03 -32.31 -9.42
CA PHE A 4 -14.05 -31.16 -10.31
C PHE A 4 -12.73 -31.17 -11.08
N VAL A 5 -12.78 -31.62 -12.33
CA VAL A 5 -11.71 -31.43 -13.30
C VAL A 5 -11.79 -29.97 -13.74
N ILE A 6 -10.79 -29.17 -13.37
CA ILE A 6 -10.63 -27.83 -13.95
C ILE A 6 -10.31 -28.06 -15.42
N ASP A 7 -11.23 -27.71 -16.31
CA ASP A 7 -10.99 -27.78 -17.75
C ASP A 7 -9.94 -26.72 -18.11
N HIS A 8 -8.73 -27.17 -18.41
CA HIS A 8 -7.61 -26.31 -18.79
C HIS A 8 -7.60 -25.95 -20.29
N ASN A 9 -8.63 -26.34 -21.07
CA ASN A 9 -8.77 -26.00 -22.50
C ASN A 9 -9.52 -24.68 -22.74
N ILE A 10 -9.23 -23.65 -21.96
CA ILE A 10 -9.80 -22.31 -22.15
C ILE A 10 -8.86 -21.51 -23.06
N SER A 11 -9.37 -20.95 -24.16
CA SER A 11 -8.58 -20.06 -25.02
C SER A 11 -8.25 -18.73 -24.32
N PRO A 12 -7.20 -18.00 -24.73
CA PRO A 12 -6.92 -16.66 -24.20
C PRO A 12 -8.14 -15.73 -24.25
N ASP A 13 -8.89 -15.73 -25.35
CA ASP A 13 -10.09 -14.90 -25.50
C ASP A 13 -11.18 -15.27 -24.47
N GLN A 14 -11.36 -16.57 -24.19
CA GLN A 14 -12.29 -17.03 -23.16
C GLN A 14 -11.81 -16.66 -21.74
N ILE A 15 -10.49 -16.56 -21.51
CA ILE A 15 -9.93 -16.06 -20.25
C ILE A 15 -10.28 -14.58 -20.09
N ASP A 16 -10.10 -13.77 -21.13
CA ASP A 16 -10.42 -12.34 -21.10
C ASP A 16 -11.92 -12.10 -20.86
N GLU A 17 -12.80 -12.87 -21.51
CA GLU A 17 -14.24 -12.83 -21.23
C GLU A 17 -14.56 -13.21 -19.77
N CYS A 18 -13.89 -14.24 -19.23
CA CYS A 18 -14.06 -14.62 -17.82
C CYS A 18 -13.59 -13.52 -16.88
N ILE A 19 -12.47 -12.84 -17.19
CA ILE A 19 -11.96 -11.70 -16.42
C ILE A 19 -12.98 -10.55 -16.45
N ASP A 20 -13.56 -10.23 -17.61
CA ASP A 20 -14.56 -9.18 -17.74
C ASP A 20 -15.84 -9.50 -16.94
N ILE A 21 -16.30 -10.75 -16.98
CA ILE A 21 -17.44 -11.21 -16.17
C ILE A 21 -17.10 -11.13 -14.68
N ALA A 22 -15.89 -11.54 -14.27
CA ALA A 22 -15.43 -11.43 -12.89
C ALA A 22 -15.44 -9.98 -12.40
N TYR A 23 -14.89 -9.05 -13.20
CA TYR A 23 -14.90 -7.62 -12.89
C TYR A 23 -16.31 -7.04 -12.85
N LYS A 24 -17.18 -7.42 -13.78
CA LYS A 24 -18.58 -6.97 -13.81
C LYS A 24 -19.33 -7.41 -12.56
N ASN A 25 -19.15 -8.66 -12.15
CA ASN A 25 -19.74 -9.19 -10.91
C ASN A 25 -19.16 -8.50 -9.67
N TYR A 26 -17.83 -8.35 -9.60
CA TYR A 26 -17.15 -7.66 -8.50
C TYR A 26 -17.58 -6.19 -8.35
N ARG A 27 -17.81 -5.50 -9.47
CA ARG A 27 -18.26 -4.10 -9.51
C ARG A 27 -19.74 -3.93 -9.21
N ASN A 28 -20.54 -4.99 -9.26
CA ASN A 28 -21.97 -4.90 -9.08
C ASN A 28 -22.31 -4.62 -7.60
N ARG A 29 -22.92 -3.46 -7.33
CA ARG A 29 -23.32 -3.02 -6.00
C ARG A 29 -24.72 -3.51 -5.60
N ASP A 30 -25.43 -4.22 -6.48
CA ASP A 30 -26.68 -4.88 -6.12
C ASP A 30 -26.38 -6.04 -5.16
N THR A 31 -27.08 -6.05 -4.03
CA THR A 31 -27.01 -7.07 -2.96
C THR A 31 -27.16 -8.52 -3.44
N LYS A 32 -27.68 -8.76 -4.65
CA LYS A 32 -27.72 -10.07 -5.31
C LYS A 32 -26.35 -10.64 -5.70
N TYR A 33 -25.31 -9.82 -5.85
CA TYR A 33 -23.97 -10.22 -6.33
C TYR A 33 -22.89 -10.18 -5.25
N SER A 34 -23.25 -9.96 -3.98
CA SER A 34 -22.30 -10.07 -2.87
C SER A 34 -21.56 -11.41 -2.89
N SER A 35 -20.34 -11.44 -2.34
CA SER A 35 -19.39 -12.58 -2.39
C SER A 35 -19.92 -13.92 -1.88
N GLU A 36 -21.13 -13.93 -1.31
CA GLU A 36 -21.81 -15.02 -0.61
C GLU A 36 -23.16 -15.44 -1.25
N ARG A 37 -23.56 -14.88 -2.41
CA ARG A 37 -24.79 -15.26 -3.12
C ARG A 37 -24.53 -16.08 -4.39
N THR A 38 -25.58 -16.77 -4.84
CA THR A 38 -25.55 -17.85 -5.85
C THR A 38 -24.74 -17.53 -7.10
N GLY A 39 -24.89 -16.34 -7.71
CA GLY A 39 -24.16 -16.00 -8.94
C GLY A 39 -22.63 -15.88 -8.76
N SER A 40 -22.18 -15.30 -7.64
CA SER A 40 -20.75 -15.21 -7.31
C SER A 40 -20.18 -16.57 -6.90
N ILE A 41 -21.01 -17.43 -6.30
CA ILE A 41 -20.63 -18.81 -5.95
C ILE A 41 -20.52 -19.69 -7.21
N GLU A 42 -21.49 -19.62 -8.11
CA GLU A 42 -21.50 -20.36 -9.38
C GLU A 42 -20.31 -19.96 -10.25
N PHE A 43 -20.05 -18.66 -10.37
CA PHE A 43 -18.88 -18.16 -11.10
C PHE A 43 -17.56 -18.69 -10.50
N LYS A 44 -17.40 -18.61 -9.17
CA LYS A 44 -16.20 -19.14 -8.49
C LYS A 44 -16.05 -20.64 -8.70
N ASN A 45 -17.14 -21.40 -8.57
CA ASN A 45 -17.12 -22.85 -8.76
C ASN A 45 -16.77 -23.26 -10.20
N ALA A 46 -17.18 -22.45 -11.18
CA ALA A 46 -16.95 -22.73 -12.60
C ALA A 46 -15.57 -22.26 -13.09
N PHE A 47 -15.07 -21.13 -12.60
CA PHE A 47 -13.94 -20.42 -13.22
C PHE A 47 -12.80 -20.07 -12.26
N SER A 48 -12.94 -20.31 -10.96
CA SER A 48 -11.89 -20.05 -9.96
C SER A 48 -11.28 -21.34 -9.43
N TYR A 49 -10.07 -21.23 -8.86
CA TYR A 49 -9.55 -22.31 -8.05
C TYR A 49 -10.51 -22.62 -6.90
N PRO A 50 -10.77 -23.90 -6.60
CA PRO A 50 -11.70 -24.28 -5.55
C PRO A 50 -11.26 -23.68 -4.21
N ASP A 51 -12.23 -23.22 -3.43
CA ASP A 51 -11.99 -22.75 -2.07
C ASP A 51 -11.27 -23.86 -1.29
N SER A 52 -10.04 -23.60 -0.86
CA SER A 52 -9.30 -24.49 0.03
C SER A 52 -9.32 -23.96 1.45
N GLU A 53 -9.39 -24.87 2.43
CA GLU A 53 -9.20 -24.52 3.85
C GLU A 53 -7.79 -23.98 4.13
N LYS A 54 -6.83 -24.34 3.27
CA LYS A 54 -5.46 -23.84 3.33
C LYS A 54 -5.30 -22.60 2.44
N PRO A 55 -4.62 -21.54 2.90
CA PRO A 55 -4.37 -20.38 2.05
C PRO A 55 -3.52 -20.74 0.83
N ILE A 56 -4.00 -20.34 -0.35
CA ILE A 56 -3.36 -20.62 -1.64
C ILE A 56 -2.25 -19.58 -1.90
N ILE A 57 -2.51 -18.32 -1.55
CA ILE A 57 -1.59 -17.21 -1.74
C ILE A 57 -0.72 -17.10 -0.49
N LYS A 58 0.55 -17.47 -0.63
CA LYS A 58 1.51 -17.40 0.48
C LYS A 58 1.81 -15.96 0.89
N PHE A 59 1.98 -15.06 -0.07
CA PHE A 59 2.36 -13.68 0.21
C PHE A 59 1.72 -12.73 -0.81
N LEU A 60 1.09 -11.66 -0.32
CA LEU A 60 0.57 -10.55 -1.09
C LEU A 60 1.34 -9.30 -0.67
N GLY A 61 2.22 -8.82 -1.55
CA GLY A 61 2.95 -7.57 -1.38
C GLY A 61 2.24 -6.44 -2.12
N LEU A 62 1.98 -5.33 -1.42
CA LEU A 62 1.29 -4.17 -1.95
C LEU A 62 2.14 -2.91 -1.76
N TRP A 63 2.08 -2.02 -2.73
CA TRP A 63 2.67 -0.69 -2.64
C TRP A 63 1.58 0.33 -2.88
N ASP A 64 1.27 1.06 -1.80
CA ASP A 64 0.44 2.24 -1.78
C ASP A 64 -0.88 2.11 -2.55
N THR A 65 -1.63 1.04 -2.27
CA THR A 65 -2.85 0.70 -3.01
C THR A 65 -3.82 1.89 -2.98
N VAL A 66 -4.23 2.36 -4.16
CA VAL A 66 -5.22 3.44 -4.30
C VAL A 66 -6.56 2.87 -4.70
N GLY A 67 -7.62 3.41 -4.08
CA GLY A 67 -8.98 2.94 -4.27
C GLY A 67 -9.62 3.42 -5.55
N ALA A 68 -9.05 4.40 -6.23
CA ALA A 68 -9.57 4.98 -7.45
C ALA A 68 -8.77 4.47 -8.66
N TYR A 69 -9.45 3.80 -9.60
CA TYR A 69 -8.84 3.42 -10.87
C TYR A 69 -9.06 4.54 -11.92
N GLY A 70 -7.97 5.12 -12.43
CA GLY A 70 -7.96 6.00 -13.61
C GLY A 70 -7.97 7.51 -13.36
N LEU A 71 -7.77 8.28 -14.43
CA LEU A 71 -8.14 9.70 -14.46
C LEU A 71 -9.64 9.79 -14.21
N PRO A 72 -10.11 10.64 -13.28
CA PRO A 72 -11.52 10.66 -12.95
C PRO A 72 -12.33 11.12 -14.17
N SER A 73 -13.32 10.32 -14.59
CA SER A 73 -14.27 10.76 -15.60
C SER A 73 -15.22 11.76 -14.93
N TYR A 74 -15.20 12.99 -15.42
CA TYR A 74 -16.08 14.06 -14.95
C TYR A 74 -17.38 14.00 -15.76
N GLU A 75 -18.48 13.59 -15.13
CA GLU A 75 -19.83 13.68 -15.72
C GLU A 75 -20.55 14.92 -15.19
N ILE A 76 -21.00 15.79 -16.11
CA ILE A 76 -21.79 16.98 -15.78
C ILE A 76 -23.10 16.53 -15.10
N GLY A 77 -23.32 16.95 -13.86
CA GLY A 77 -24.49 16.59 -13.05
C GLY A 77 -24.29 15.43 -12.07
N LYS A 78 -23.22 14.63 -12.22
CA LYS A 78 -22.86 13.55 -11.28
C LYS A 78 -21.52 13.75 -10.55
N GLY A 79 -20.64 14.59 -11.09
CA GLY A 79 -19.31 14.83 -10.52
C GLY A 79 -18.27 13.82 -11.02
N PHE A 80 -17.21 13.62 -10.23
CA PHE A 80 -16.19 12.62 -10.55
C PHE A 80 -16.68 11.22 -10.13
N GLU A 81 -16.78 10.30 -11.08
CA GLU A 81 -17.03 8.88 -10.78
C GLU A 81 -15.70 8.13 -10.66
N TYR A 82 -15.51 7.45 -9.53
CA TYR A 82 -14.32 6.65 -9.25
C TYR A 82 -14.69 5.17 -9.18
N LEU A 83 -13.88 4.33 -9.81
CA LEU A 83 -13.93 2.89 -9.60
C LEU A 83 -13.37 2.58 -8.21
N GLN A 84 -14.24 2.31 -7.23
CA GLN A 84 -13.87 1.94 -5.86
C GLN A 84 -13.84 0.42 -5.67
N PHE A 85 -12.92 -0.09 -4.84
CA PHE A 85 -12.94 -1.50 -4.40
C PHE A 85 -14.30 -1.89 -3.82
N TYR A 86 -14.70 -3.14 -4.03
CA TYR A 86 -15.92 -3.68 -3.42
C TYR A 86 -15.82 -3.65 -1.90
N ASN A 87 -14.69 -4.12 -1.36
CA ASN A 87 -14.29 -3.98 0.03
C ASN A 87 -12.75 -3.96 0.14
N GLN A 88 -12.25 -3.64 1.33
CA GLN A 88 -10.82 -3.59 1.68
C GLN A 88 -10.36 -4.81 2.50
N ASN A 89 -11.18 -5.87 2.55
CA ASN A 89 -10.88 -7.06 3.34
C ASN A 89 -10.01 -8.02 2.55
N VAL A 90 -8.86 -8.37 3.12
CA VAL A 90 -8.00 -9.41 2.58
C VAL A 90 -8.68 -10.77 2.76
N LEU A 91 -8.81 -11.50 1.64
CA LEU A 91 -9.45 -12.81 1.62
C LEU A 91 -8.65 -13.86 2.40
N LYS A 92 -9.37 -14.81 3.02
CA LYS A 92 -8.80 -15.92 3.80
C LYS A 92 -7.80 -16.81 3.04
N ILE A 93 -7.81 -16.74 1.71
CA ILE A 93 -6.88 -17.48 0.85
C ILE A 93 -5.46 -16.90 0.87
N VAL A 94 -5.25 -15.74 1.51
CA VAL A 94 -3.95 -15.08 1.67
C VAL A 94 -3.38 -15.35 3.07
N ASN A 95 -2.15 -15.84 3.15
CA ASN A 95 -1.44 -16.05 4.43
C ASN A 95 -0.89 -14.74 5.01
N PHE A 96 -0.12 -13.99 4.21
CA PHE A 96 0.53 -12.76 4.60
C PHE A 96 0.18 -11.66 3.58
N ALA A 97 -0.34 -10.53 4.03
CA ALA A 97 -0.67 -9.39 3.18
C ALA A 97 -0.03 -8.12 3.73
N PHE A 98 1.05 -7.67 3.10
CA PHE A 98 1.88 -6.58 3.59
C PHE A 98 1.86 -5.41 2.60
N GLN A 99 1.69 -4.21 3.13
CA GLN A 99 1.55 -2.98 2.35
C GLN A 99 2.53 -1.90 2.81
N ALA A 100 3.24 -1.30 1.86
CA ALA A 100 4.00 -0.06 2.07
C ALA A 100 3.13 1.15 1.70
N LEU A 101 3.06 2.18 2.55
CA LEU A 101 2.19 3.36 2.35
C LEU A 101 3.00 4.66 2.26
N ALA A 102 2.58 5.57 1.39
CA ALA A 102 3.19 6.90 1.20
C ALA A 102 2.67 7.92 2.21
N ILE A 103 3.54 8.51 3.00
CA ILE A 103 3.15 9.54 3.99
C ILE A 103 2.82 10.87 3.32
N HIS A 104 3.61 11.25 2.30
CA HIS A 104 3.62 12.61 1.77
C HIS A 104 2.78 12.79 0.50
N GLU A 105 2.12 11.73 0.02
CA GLU A 105 1.17 11.85 -1.10
C GLU A 105 -0.03 12.72 -0.68
N ARG A 106 -0.47 13.58 -1.59
CA ARG A 106 -1.53 14.58 -1.36
C ARG A 106 -2.56 14.64 -2.46
N MET A 107 -2.38 13.94 -3.56
CA MET A 107 -3.40 13.88 -4.60
C MET A 107 -4.61 13.17 -4.00
N SER A 108 -5.73 13.88 -3.88
CA SER A 108 -6.95 13.38 -3.23
C SER A 108 -7.51 12.09 -3.85
N PHE A 109 -7.21 11.85 -5.12
CA PHE A 109 -7.56 10.62 -5.83
C PHE A 109 -6.56 9.46 -5.59
N PHE A 110 -5.44 9.72 -4.91
CA PHE A 110 -4.51 8.72 -4.39
C PHE A 110 -4.64 8.56 -2.88
N GLU A 111 -5.87 8.61 -2.35
CA GLU A 111 -6.13 8.20 -0.97
C GLU A 111 -5.84 6.70 -0.82
N PRO A 112 -5.04 6.28 0.18
CA PRO A 112 -4.64 4.89 0.29
C PRO A 112 -5.81 4.04 0.78
N CYS A 113 -5.96 2.86 0.17
CA CYS A 113 -6.83 1.81 0.67
C CYS A 113 -6.07 1.01 1.72
N HIS A 114 -6.54 1.08 2.95
CA HIS A 114 -6.09 0.20 4.01
C HIS A 114 -6.45 -1.25 3.69
N ILE A 115 -5.66 -2.19 4.21
CA ILE A 115 -5.97 -3.60 4.15
C ILE A 115 -6.43 -4.12 5.51
N TYR A 116 -7.61 -4.72 5.54
CA TYR A 116 -8.21 -5.25 6.77
C TYR A 116 -8.29 -6.77 6.75
N GLN A 117 -8.22 -7.37 7.94
CA GLN A 117 -8.35 -8.81 8.07
C GLN A 117 -9.82 -9.17 7.84
N SER A 118 -10.09 -10.17 7.01
CA SER A 118 -11.42 -10.77 7.00
C SER A 118 -11.74 -11.41 8.35
N SER A 119 -13.01 -11.70 8.61
CA SER A 119 -13.50 -12.23 9.90
C SER A 119 -12.77 -13.51 10.36
N SER A 120 -12.12 -14.25 9.46
CA SER A 120 -11.21 -15.33 9.79
C SER A 120 -9.80 -14.80 10.11
N LYS A 121 -9.36 -14.97 11.37
CA LYS A 121 -8.08 -14.45 11.88
C LYS A 121 -6.80 -15.14 11.35
N THR A 122 -6.85 -15.78 10.20
CA THR A 122 -5.74 -16.58 9.65
C THR A 122 -4.73 -15.75 8.88
N THR A 123 -5.15 -14.63 8.27
CA THR A 123 -4.28 -13.77 7.45
C THR A 123 -3.50 -12.79 8.31
N ILE A 124 -2.18 -12.77 8.23
CA ILE A 124 -1.35 -11.78 8.92
C ILE A 124 -1.22 -10.55 8.03
N ILE A 125 -1.62 -9.40 8.58
CA ILE A 125 -1.58 -8.11 7.89
C ILE A 125 -0.50 -7.21 8.49
N LYS A 126 0.20 -6.48 7.62
CA LYS A 126 1.16 -5.44 8.02
C LYS A 126 1.04 -4.25 7.08
N GLU A 127 0.86 -3.07 7.63
CA GLU A 127 0.91 -1.81 6.87
C GLU A 127 1.99 -0.91 7.45
N THR A 128 3.00 -0.55 6.67
CA THR A 128 4.10 0.29 7.14
C THR A 128 4.14 1.57 6.31
N TRP A 129 4.17 2.71 6.98
CA TRP A 129 4.25 4.03 6.38
C TRP A 129 5.71 4.43 6.15
N PHE A 130 5.98 4.92 4.95
CA PHE A 130 7.29 5.37 4.48
C PHE A 130 7.22 6.86 4.13
N PRO A 131 8.29 7.63 4.37
CA PRO A 131 8.38 8.96 3.79
C PRO A 131 8.37 8.85 2.27
N GLY A 132 7.78 9.84 1.62
CA GLY A 132 7.70 9.93 0.17
C GLY A 132 6.27 9.99 -0.35
N VAL A 133 6.14 10.16 -1.67
CA VAL A 133 4.87 10.20 -2.42
C VAL A 133 4.60 8.86 -3.13
N HIS A 134 3.41 8.69 -3.72
CA HIS A 134 2.95 7.42 -4.30
C HIS A 134 3.98 6.77 -5.24
N MET A 135 4.50 7.54 -6.19
CA MET A 135 5.48 7.06 -7.18
C MET A 135 6.83 6.65 -6.57
N GLU A 136 7.21 7.23 -5.43
CA GLU A 136 8.45 6.88 -4.74
C GLU A 136 8.30 5.57 -3.97
N ILE A 137 7.10 5.33 -3.41
CA ILE A 137 6.79 4.08 -2.72
C ILE A 137 6.68 2.91 -3.69
N GLY A 138 5.88 3.07 -4.75
CA GLY A 138 5.67 2.02 -5.76
C GLY A 138 6.86 1.82 -6.72
N GLY A 139 7.71 2.85 -6.85
CA GLY A 139 8.76 2.89 -7.85
C GLY A 139 8.22 3.32 -9.22
N GLY A 140 8.93 4.24 -9.86
CA GLY A 140 8.54 4.76 -11.17
C GLY A 140 9.05 6.16 -11.42
N SER A 141 8.83 6.65 -12.64
CA SER A 141 9.05 8.03 -13.03
C SER A 141 7.77 8.59 -13.64
N PHE A 142 7.48 9.86 -13.40
CA PHE A 142 6.34 10.55 -14.00
C PHE A 142 6.86 11.74 -14.79
N LEU A 143 6.48 11.87 -16.07
CA LEU A 143 6.91 12.95 -16.96
C LEU A 143 8.45 13.17 -16.99
N ASN A 144 9.25 12.09 -16.96
CA ASN A 144 10.71 12.13 -16.87
C ASN A 144 11.28 12.75 -15.58
N PHE A 145 10.45 13.03 -14.59
CA PHE A 145 10.87 13.29 -13.22
C PHE A 145 10.99 11.94 -12.50
N GLY A 146 12.20 11.61 -12.05
CA GLY A 146 12.42 10.47 -11.16
C GLY A 146 11.93 10.80 -9.75
N GLY A 147 11.62 9.77 -8.96
CA GLY A 147 11.38 9.90 -7.52
C GLY A 147 12.68 9.88 -6.72
N ASN A 148 12.59 9.97 -5.39
CA ASN A 148 13.70 9.64 -4.52
C ASN A 148 13.99 8.14 -4.60
N GLU A 149 15.01 7.76 -5.40
CA GLU A 149 15.39 6.36 -5.59
C GLU A 149 15.72 5.63 -4.28
N ARG A 150 16.15 6.34 -3.24
CA ARG A 150 16.40 5.70 -1.93
C ARG A 150 15.12 5.24 -1.27
N ILE A 151 14.02 5.97 -1.43
CA ILE A 151 12.71 5.57 -0.89
C ILE A 151 12.23 4.32 -1.63
N SER A 152 12.32 4.28 -2.95
CA SER A 152 11.96 3.09 -3.74
C SER A 152 12.84 1.88 -3.41
N LYS A 153 14.15 2.09 -3.18
CA LYS A 153 15.06 1.05 -2.69
C LYS A 153 14.67 0.57 -1.29
N ALA A 154 14.26 1.46 -0.40
CA ALA A 154 13.82 1.08 0.94
C ALA A 154 12.52 0.26 0.91
N THR A 155 11.53 0.63 0.09
CA THR A 155 10.26 -0.09 0.02
C THR A 155 10.40 -1.46 -0.61
N ILE A 156 11.19 -1.60 -1.69
CA ILE A 156 11.47 -2.91 -2.30
C ILE A 156 12.30 -3.79 -1.35
N LEU A 157 13.31 -3.23 -0.68
CA LEU A 157 14.11 -3.98 0.29
C LEU A 157 13.25 -4.45 1.47
N TRP A 158 12.41 -3.57 2.02
CA TRP A 158 11.48 -3.92 3.09
C TRP A 158 10.55 -5.05 2.66
N MET A 159 10.03 -5.01 1.43
CA MET A 159 9.18 -6.09 0.93
C MET A 159 9.96 -7.42 0.83
N ILE A 160 11.16 -7.39 0.27
CA ILE A 160 12.06 -8.55 0.16
C ILE A 160 12.37 -9.14 1.54
N GLU A 161 12.71 -8.30 2.52
CA GLU A 161 13.01 -8.75 3.89
C GLU A 161 11.80 -9.42 4.56
N ASN A 162 10.60 -8.87 4.34
CA ASN A 162 9.38 -9.48 4.85
C ASN A 162 9.04 -10.80 4.14
N ILE A 163 9.23 -10.88 2.82
CA ILE A 163 9.07 -12.12 2.04
C ILE A 163 10.01 -13.20 2.57
N GLU A 164 11.29 -12.86 2.77
CA GLU A 164 12.29 -13.78 3.30
C GLU A 164 11.93 -14.24 4.73
N GLN A 165 11.56 -13.29 5.61
CA GLN A 165 11.20 -13.57 7.01
C GLN A 165 10.09 -14.62 7.13
N VAL A 166 9.09 -14.56 6.26
CA VAL A 166 7.93 -15.48 6.29
C VAL A 166 8.08 -16.65 5.30
N ARG A 167 9.20 -16.72 4.57
CA ARG A 167 9.44 -17.66 3.47
C ARG A 167 8.30 -17.65 2.44
N GLY A 168 7.84 -16.45 2.09
CA GLY A 168 6.68 -16.21 1.24
C GLY A 168 6.92 -16.59 -0.22
N LEU A 169 8.13 -16.37 -0.72
CA LEU A 169 8.55 -16.66 -2.10
C LEU A 169 9.97 -17.23 -2.09
N SER A 170 10.31 -18.02 -3.12
CA SER A 170 11.68 -18.48 -3.33
C SER A 170 12.53 -17.36 -3.90
N MET A 171 13.63 -17.06 -3.24
CA MET A 171 14.56 -16.01 -3.65
C MET A 171 15.70 -16.58 -4.51
N LYS A 172 16.10 -15.84 -5.54
CA LYS A 172 17.20 -16.26 -6.44
C LYS A 172 18.57 -16.09 -5.79
N ASP A 173 18.71 -15.04 -4.98
CA ASP A 173 19.95 -14.64 -4.32
C ASP A 173 19.76 -14.60 -2.79
N THR A 174 20.85 -14.43 -2.05
CA THR A 174 20.79 -14.31 -0.58
C THR A 174 20.25 -12.94 -0.15
N ILE A 175 19.67 -12.88 1.04
CA ILE A 175 19.16 -11.63 1.60
C ILE A 175 20.24 -10.54 1.75
N GLU A 176 21.49 -10.92 2.02
CA GLU A 176 22.63 -10.00 2.09
C GLU A 176 22.94 -9.33 0.76
N LYS A 177 22.81 -10.05 -0.37
CA LYS A 177 22.98 -9.46 -1.70
C LYS A 177 21.90 -8.44 -1.97
N TYR A 178 20.64 -8.74 -1.64
CA TYR A 178 19.55 -7.78 -1.79
C TYR A 178 19.71 -6.56 -0.90
N ARG A 179 20.11 -6.74 0.37
CA ARG A 179 20.44 -5.63 1.28
C ARG A 179 21.55 -4.75 0.75
N THR A 180 22.57 -5.33 0.14
CA THR A 180 23.67 -4.58 -0.46
C THR A 180 23.20 -3.79 -1.68
N HIS A 181 22.41 -4.42 -2.56
CA HIS A 181 21.97 -3.82 -3.83
C HIS A 181 20.90 -2.73 -3.63
N PHE A 182 19.95 -2.98 -2.72
CA PHE A 182 18.82 -2.08 -2.43
C PHE A 182 19.01 -1.30 -1.13
N SER A 183 20.23 -1.17 -0.62
CA SER A 183 20.48 -0.35 0.57
C SER A 183 20.01 1.08 0.33
N PRO A 184 19.13 1.64 1.18
CA PRO A 184 18.77 3.05 1.10
C PRO A 184 19.81 3.96 1.77
N ASP A 185 20.84 3.39 2.41
CA ASP A 185 21.81 4.14 3.21
C ASP A 185 23.04 4.61 2.41
N SER A 186 23.12 4.30 1.11
CA SER A 186 24.23 4.67 0.24
C SER A 186 23.80 5.10 -1.17
N GLY A 187 24.62 5.94 -1.83
CA GLY A 187 24.36 6.49 -3.18
C GLY A 187 23.81 7.93 -3.15
N PRO A 188 23.57 8.58 -4.31
CA PRO A 188 23.04 9.95 -4.33
C PRO A 188 21.62 9.99 -3.76
N SER A 189 21.34 10.95 -2.87
CA SER A 189 19.99 11.36 -2.52
C SER A 189 19.75 12.75 -3.05
N TRP A 190 18.54 13.01 -3.51
CA TRP A 190 18.02 14.32 -3.93
C TRP A 190 18.47 14.75 -5.32
N ASN A 191 17.63 14.42 -6.30
CA ASN A 191 17.64 15.10 -7.57
C ASN A 191 16.79 16.38 -7.42
N ILE A 192 17.35 17.55 -7.74
CA ILE A 192 16.63 18.85 -7.74
C ILE A 192 15.32 18.76 -8.56
N LYS A 193 15.27 17.84 -9.52
CA LYS A 193 14.06 17.52 -10.30
C LYS A 193 12.86 17.08 -9.43
N ASN A 194 13.09 16.47 -8.27
CA ASN A 194 12.02 15.97 -7.39
C ASN A 194 11.36 17.12 -6.64
N LEU A 195 12.14 18.13 -6.23
CA LEU A 195 11.62 19.39 -5.68
C LEU A 195 10.67 20.04 -6.69
N MET A 196 11.04 20.07 -7.97
CA MET A 196 10.16 20.64 -9.01
C MET A 196 8.86 19.87 -9.19
N PHE A 197 8.81 18.55 -8.98
CA PHE A 197 7.56 17.79 -9.12
C PHE A 197 6.57 18.12 -7.99
N ASP A 198 7.01 18.13 -6.73
CA ASP A 198 6.13 18.50 -5.60
C ASP A 198 5.75 19.98 -5.62
N HIS A 199 6.65 20.85 -6.06
CA HIS A 199 6.30 22.24 -6.33
C HIS A 199 5.40 22.37 -7.58
N SER A 200 5.50 21.51 -8.59
CA SER A 200 4.58 21.51 -9.73
C SER A 200 3.18 21.01 -9.35
N ASN A 201 3.07 20.15 -8.34
CA ASN A 201 1.76 19.80 -7.77
C ASN A 201 1.04 21.03 -7.17
N SER A 202 1.76 22.13 -6.88
CA SER A 202 1.13 23.41 -6.53
C SER A 202 0.38 24.09 -7.68
N LEU A 203 0.59 23.64 -8.92
CA LEU A 203 -0.17 24.07 -10.10
C LEU A 203 -1.55 23.39 -10.17
N PHE A 204 -1.75 22.27 -9.47
CA PHE A 204 -3.08 21.70 -9.32
C PHE A 204 -3.92 22.58 -8.38
N PRO A 205 -5.22 22.78 -8.69
CA PRO A 205 -6.10 23.51 -7.81
C PRO A 205 -6.02 22.94 -6.38
N LYS A 206 -5.84 23.79 -5.36
CA LYS A 206 -5.77 23.34 -3.95
C LYS A 206 -6.93 22.42 -3.55
N LEU A 207 -8.08 22.53 -4.24
CA LEU A 207 -9.26 21.70 -4.04
C LEU A 207 -9.02 20.19 -4.26
N VAL A 208 -8.01 19.79 -5.04
CA VAL A 208 -7.68 18.36 -5.29
C VAL A 208 -6.52 17.86 -4.43
N LEU A 209 -5.93 18.72 -3.59
CA LEU A 209 -4.85 18.35 -2.68
C LEU A 209 -5.40 18.14 -1.27
N ARG A 210 -5.14 16.97 -0.70
CA ARG A 210 -5.52 16.58 0.66
C ARG A 210 -4.40 15.78 1.29
N ASP A 211 -3.94 16.22 2.46
CA ASP A 211 -2.99 15.43 3.25
C ASP A 211 -3.66 14.13 3.72
N ARG A 212 -2.94 13.02 3.63
CA ARG A 212 -3.35 11.74 4.22
C ARG A 212 -3.41 11.82 5.74
N ASP A 213 -4.07 10.84 6.34
CA ASP A 213 -4.15 10.67 7.79
C ASP A 213 -3.54 9.32 8.19
N ILE A 214 -2.52 9.33 9.06
CA ILE A 214 -1.95 8.12 9.64
C ILE A 214 -2.72 7.81 10.92
N PRO A 215 -3.38 6.65 11.05
CA PRO A 215 -4.07 6.29 12.29
C PRO A 215 -3.07 6.16 13.43
N LEU A 216 -3.46 6.64 14.61
CA LEU A 216 -2.66 6.49 15.84
C LEU A 216 -2.81 5.05 16.36
N ASP A 217 -2.18 4.11 15.66
CA ASP A 217 -2.16 2.70 16.04
C ASP A 217 -1.15 2.49 17.16
N LEU A 218 -1.61 1.91 18.27
CA LEU A 218 -0.79 1.70 19.46
C LEU A 218 -0.48 0.22 19.70
N ASP A 219 0.57 -0.03 20.47
CA ASP A 219 0.85 -1.34 21.04
C ASP A 219 -0.21 -1.74 22.10
N PRO A 220 -0.25 -3.01 22.54
CA PRO A 220 -1.21 -3.46 23.55
C PRO A 220 -1.15 -2.68 24.87
N SER A 221 0.02 -2.10 25.23
CA SER A 221 0.15 -1.28 26.43
C SER A 221 -0.42 0.13 26.30
N LYS A 222 -0.74 0.56 25.07
CA LYS A 222 -1.19 1.90 24.70
C LYS A 222 -0.19 3.00 25.06
N LYS A 223 1.09 2.65 25.21
CA LYS A 223 2.16 3.61 25.54
C LYS A 223 3.08 3.87 24.36
N PHE A 224 3.11 2.95 23.41
CA PHE A 224 3.99 3.01 22.26
C PHE A 224 3.16 2.97 20.98
N LEU A 225 3.66 3.65 19.96
CA LEU A 225 3.19 3.44 18.60
C LEU A 225 3.34 1.95 18.25
N ARG A 226 2.38 1.41 17.50
CA ARG A 226 2.42 0.03 17.04
C ARG A 226 3.75 -0.23 16.34
N LYS A 227 4.36 -1.38 16.66
CA LYS A 227 5.55 -1.87 15.97
C LYS A 227 5.33 -1.85 14.45
N ASP A 228 6.37 -1.45 13.72
CA ASP A 228 6.38 -1.40 12.25
C ASP A 228 5.32 -0.45 11.65
N LEU A 229 4.70 0.46 12.42
CA LEU A 229 3.79 1.47 11.84
C LEU A 229 4.54 2.42 10.91
N LEU A 230 5.73 2.86 11.33
CA LEU A 230 6.63 3.68 10.53
C LEU A 230 7.85 2.85 10.12
N TYR A 231 8.32 3.03 8.90
CA TYR A 231 9.58 2.42 8.46
C TYR A 231 10.72 2.86 9.37
N ARG A 232 11.53 1.91 9.86
CA ARG A 232 12.62 2.13 10.83
C ARG A 232 12.19 2.95 12.06
N ASP A 233 10.95 2.76 12.52
CA ASP A 233 10.38 3.47 13.67
C ASP A 233 10.47 5.01 13.56
N GLY A 234 10.44 5.55 12.33
CA GLY A 234 10.57 6.99 12.08
C GLY A 234 12.01 7.53 12.10
N ASN A 235 13.03 6.68 12.29
CA ASN A 235 14.43 7.09 12.17
C ASN A 235 14.87 7.13 10.71
N TRP A 236 14.62 8.27 10.08
CA TRP A 236 14.86 8.50 8.65
C TRP A 236 16.11 9.33 8.35
N MET A 237 16.82 9.77 9.39
CA MET A 237 17.95 10.69 9.25
C MET A 237 19.00 10.20 8.26
N THR A 238 19.44 8.96 8.41
CA THR A 238 20.44 8.33 7.54
C THR A 238 19.92 8.07 6.11
N PRO A 239 18.78 7.37 5.91
CA PRO A 239 18.34 7.01 4.56
C PRO A 239 17.74 8.19 3.78
N PHE A 240 16.99 9.08 4.44
CA PHE A 240 16.13 10.08 3.79
C PHE A 240 16.30 11.50 4.34
N GLY A 241 17.36 11.77 5.09
CA GLY A 241 17.62 13.11 5.62
C GLY A 241 16.79 13.46 6.85
N SER A 242 17.00 14.68 7.36
CA SER A 242 16.33 15.13 8.58
C SER A 242 14.84 15.43 8.34
N ARG A 243 14.10 15.56 9.43
CA ARG A 243 12.72 16.05 9.41
C ARG A 243 12.58 17.35 8.62
N MET A 244 13.46 18.34 8.84
CA MET A 244 13.44 19.62 8.13
C MET A 244 13.61 19.42 6.62
N HIS A 245 14.51 18.51 6.22
CA HIS A 245 14.69 18.18 4.80
C HIS A 245 13.41 17.61 4.20
N LEU A 246 12.77 16.64 4.86
CA LEU A 246 11.52 16.04 4.39
C LEU A 246 10.37 17.05 4.34
N ALA A 247 10.25 17.94 5.33
CA ALA A 247 9.25 19.00 5.36
C ALA A 247 9.47 20.07 4.28
N THR A 248 10.73 20.28 3.86
CA THR A 248 11.07 21.17 2.75
C THR A 248 10.79 20.50 1.40
N GLN A 249 11.09 19.21 1.30
CA GLN A 249 10.91 18.43 0.09
C GLN A 249 9.43 18.20 -0.22
N TYR A 250 8.63 17.87 0.80
CA TYR A 250 7.24 17.50 0.66
C TYR A 250 6.32 18.47 1.40
N HIS A 251 5.32 19.03 0.71
CA HIS A 251 4.35 19.96 1.29
C HIS A 251 3.26 19.32 2.18
N SER A 252 3.36 18.02 2.46
CA SER A 252 2.35 17.29 3.24
C SER A 252 2.55 17.50 4.74
N ASN A 253 1.47 17.76 5.48
CA ASN A 253 1.51 17.83 6.95
C ASN A 253 1.21 16.51 7.64
N THR A 254 1.01 15.41 6.90
CA THR A 254 0.62 14.09 7.44
C THR A 254 1.51 13.64 8.60
N TYR A 255 2.84 13.68 8.41
CA TYR A 255 3.79 13.26 9.44
C TYR A 255 3.77 14.19 10.66
N GLU A 256 3.68 15.50 10.44
CA GLU A 256 3.64 16.48 11.52
C GLU A 256 2.37 16.35 12.36
N LYS A 257 1.21 16.10 11.73
CA LYS A 257 -0.03 15.79 12.44
C LYS A 257 0.13 14.56 13.33
N LEU A 258 0.68 13.46 12.80
CA LEU A 258 0.94 12.25 13.60
C LEU A 258 1.85 12.56 14.79
N ARG A 259 2.94 13.32 14.59
CA ARG A 259 3.85 13.72 15.67
C ARG A 259 3.14 14.54 16.75
N GLN A 260 2.29 15.49 16.36
CA GLN A 260 1.53 16.29 17.33
C GLN A 260 0.57 15.40 18.13
N ASN A 261 -0.08 14.43 17.49
CA ASN A 261 -0.95 13.47 18.18
C ASN A 261 -0.15 12.62 19.17
N ILE A 262 0.98 12.03 18.74
CA ILE A 262 1.88 11.25 19.60
C ILE A 262 2.33 12.07 20.81
N LYS A 263 2.73 13.32 20.60
CA LYS A 263 3.15 14.25 21.66
C LYS A 263 2.01 14.55 22.63
N THR A 264 0.86 14.93 22.10
CA THR A 264 -0.32 15.33 22.89
C THR A 264 -0.82 14.17 23.75
N GLU A 265 -0.77 12.94 23.24
CA GLU A 265 -1.19 11.73 23.95
C GLU A 265 -0.09 11.10 24.80
N GLY A 266 1.12 11.67 24.83
CA GLY A 266 2.24 11.14 25.62
C GLY A 266 2.74 9.77 25.14
N ILE A 267 2.47 9.43 23.87
CA ILE A 267 2.87 8.18 23.23
C ILE A 267 4.36 8.25 22.87
N ARG A 268 5.03 7.10 22.94
CA ARG A 268 6.45 6.96 22.56
C ARG A 268 6.58 6.20 21.25
N LEU A 269 7.70 6.38 20.55
CA LEU A 269 8.05 5.50 19.44
C LEU A 269 8.36 4.10 19.98
N TYR A 270 8.13 3.08 19.15
CA TYR A 270 8.27 1.67 19.53
C TYR A 270 9.65 1.33 20.14
N ASN A 271 10.72 1.94 19.63
CA ASN A 271 12.09 1.80 20.11
C ASN A 271 12.40 2.56 21.43
N ASN A 272 11.37 2.96 22.19
CA ASN A 272 11.46 3.71 23.44
C ASN A 272 12.06 5.13 23.32
N ILE A 273 12.26 5.62 22.09
CA ILE A 273 12.64 7.01 21.83
C ILE A 273 11.43 7.91 22.13
N ARG A 274 11.63 8.90 22.98
CA ARG A 274 10.67 10.02 23.09
C ARG A 274 10.88 10.88 21.87
N TYR A 275 9.80 11.27 21.19
CA TYR A 275 9.91 12.33 20.19
C TYR A 275 10.50 13.57 20.87
N VAL A 276 11.70 13.93 20.45
CA VAL A 276 12.33 15.19 20.83
C VAL A 276 11.92 16.19 19.75
N ASP A 277 11.46 17.36 20.16
CA ASP A 277 11.29 18.48 19.23
C ASP A 277 12.69 19.00 18.88
N GLU A 278 13.36 18.32 17.96
CA GLU A 278 14.51 18.92 17.30
C GLU A 278 13.99 20.03 16.36
N HIS A 279 14.49 21.24 16.59
CA HIS A 279 14.24 22.44 15.81
C HIS A 279 14.75 22.30 14.37
#